data_AF-A0A1U9JZX0-F1
#
_entry.id   AF-A0A1U9JZX0-F1
#
_cell.length_a   1.000
_cell.length_b   1.000
_cell.length_c   1.000
_cell.angle_alpha   90.00
_cell.angle_beta   90.00
_cell.angle_gamma   90.00
#
_symmetry.space_group_name_H-M   'P 1'
#
loop_
_entity.id
_entity.type
_entity.pdbx_description
1 polymer ?
#
loop_
_entity_poly.entity_id
_entity_poly.type
_entity_poly.pdbx_seq_one_letter_code
_entity_poly.pdbx_strand_id
1 'polypeptide(L)'
;MSRKSYVRGSTEVALTHETIGDYFDRVVKTHANHDALVSCAETIHWTWQELHTQVEQAAAGLLAIGLEPGDRLAIWANTSSTWLVTQLACAKTGIILVNINPSARPSELTEQLNAVQAKGLVFQTQFKSSHYTEMLQALLPELAHHHASELHAQAIPSLRYLIQIEDPAPAACSALPN
;
A
#
# COMPACT_ATOMS: atom_id res chain seq x y z
N MET A 1 42.66 -2.42 -30.65
CA MET A 1 41.62 -1.51 -30.11
C MET A 1 40.84 -2.26 -29.04
N SER A 2 40.74 -1.71 -27.82
CA SER A 2 40.05 -2.35 -26.68
C SER A 2 38.53 -2.31 -26.89
N ARG A 3 37.85 -3.44 -26.70
CA ARG A 3 36.39 -3.56 -26.79
C ARG A 3 35.77 -2.84 -25.58
N LYS A 4 34.92 -1.84 -25.82
CA LYS A 4 34.17 -1.17 -24.74
C LYS A 4 33.29 -2.20 -24.01
N SER A 5 33.34 -2.19 -22.68
CA SER A 5 32.43 -2.98 -21.82
C SER A 5 31.05 -2.33 -21.79
N TYR A 6 30.35 -2.37 -22.92
CA TYR A 6 29.05 -1.74 -23.13
C TYR A 6 28.12 -2.70 -23.87
N VAL A 7 26.89 -2.84 -23.37
CA VAL A 7 25.81 -3.59 -24.01
C VAL A 7 24.55 -2.72 -24.07
N ARG A 8 23.80 -2.82 -25.16
CA ARG A 8 22.52 -2.13 -25.35
C ARG A 8 21.47 -3.16 -25.77
N GLY A 9 20.34 -3.18 -25.07
CA GLY A 9 19.19 -4.00 -25.42
C GLY A 9 18.37 -3.44 -26.58
N SER A 10 17.34 -4.18 -27.02
CA SER A 10 16.42 -3.71 -28.06
C SER A 10 15.69 -2.43 -27.62
N THR A 11 15.43 -1.55 -28.58
CA THR A 11 14.60 -0.35 -28.40
C THR A 11 13.43 -0.33 -29.40
N GLU A 12 13.00 -1.49 -29.87
CA GLU A 12 11.89 -1.63 -30.83
C GLU A 12 10.54 -1.27 -30.22
N VAL A 13 10.31 -1.66 -28.97
CA VAL A 13 9.12 -1.25 -28.21
C VAL A 13 9.39 0.11 -27.59
N ALA A 14 8.59 1.10 -27.95
CA ALA A 14 8.68 2.43 -27.37
C ALA A 14 8.31 2.40 -25.88
N LEU A 15 9.03 3.19 -25.07
CA LEU A 15 8.65 3.42 -23.68
C LEU A 15 7.34 4.22 -23.63
N THR A 16 6.44 3.85 -22.72
CA THR A 16 5.25 4.68 -22.46
C THR A 16 5.63 5.93 -21.68
N HIS A 17 4.89 7.01 -21.92
CA HIS A 17 4.96 8.26 -21.16
C HIS A 17 3.79 8.41 -20.17
N GLU A 18 2.88 7.43 -20.13
CA GLU A 18 1.76 7.41 -19.19
C GLU A 18 2.26 7.23 -17.75
N THR A 19 1.58 7.86 -16.80
CA THR A 19 1.78 7.51 -15.39
C THR A 19 1.24 6.10 -15.12
N ILE A 20 1.64 5.50 -14.00
CA ILE A 20 1.10 4.19 -13.59
C ILE A 20 -0.43 4.26 -13.45
N GLY A 21 -0.96 5.36 -12.92
CA GLY A 21 -2.40 5.58 -12.78
C GLY A 21 -3.12 5.66 -14.12
N ASP A 22 -2.58 6.42 -15.08
CA ASP A 22 -3.18 6.55 -16.42
C ASP A 22 -3.11 5.23 -17.20
N TYR A 23 -1.99 4.53 -17.12
CA TYR A 23 -1.81 3.22 -17.73
C TYR A 23 -2.80 2.21 -17.16
N PHE A 24 -2.99 2.20 -15.83
CA PHE A 24 -3.96 1.35 -15.16
C PHE A 24 -5.39 1.63 -15.67
N ASP A 25 -5.80 2.89 -15.76
CA ASP A 25 -7.14 3.24 -16.26
C ASP A 25 -7.35 2.80 -17.70
N ARG A 26 -6.32 2.90 -18.55
CA ARG A 26 -6.38 2.42 -19.92
C ARG A 26 -6.53 0.90 -19.99
N VAL A 27 -5.79 0.16 -19.16
CA VAL A 27 -5.91 -1.31 -19.06
C VAL A 27 -7.32 -1.70 -18.59
N VAL A 28 -7.85 -1.04 -17.56
CA VAL A 28 -9.20 -1.29 -17.05
C VAL A 28 -10.25 -1.06 -18.14
N LYS A 29 -10.16 0.05 -18.89
CA LYS A 29 -11.08 0.33 -20.01
C LYS A 29 -11.05 -0.76 -21.10
N THR A 30 -9.90 -1.38 -21.32
CA THR A 30 -9.70 -2.37 -22.39
C THR A 30 -10.09 -3.78 -21.93
N HIS A 31 -9.88 -4.10 -20.65
CA HIS A 31 -9.98 -5.46 -20.10
C HIS A 31 -10.97 -5.59 -18.94
N ALA A 32 -11.92 -4.67 -18.80
CA ALA A 32 -12.83 -4.53 -17.65
C ALA A 32 -13.34 -5.85 -17.03
N ASN A 33 -13.79 -6.79 -17.87
CA ASN A 33 -14.40 -8.06 -17.43
C ASN A 33 -13.42 -9.24 -17.31
N HIS A 34 -12.13 -9.03 -17.57
CA HIS A 34 -11.10 -10.07 -17.39
C HIS A 34 -10.58 -10.05 -15.97
N ASP A 35 -10.09 -11.21 -15.52
CA ASP A 35 -9.44 -11.36 -14.23
C ASP A 35 -8.24 -10.42 -14.10
N ALA A 36 -8.17 -9.72 -12.98
CA ALA A 36 -7.07 -8.83 -12.63
C ALA A 36 -6.32 -9.32 -11.38
N LEU A 37 -7.05 -9.77 -10.35
CA LEU A 37 -6.48 -10.31 -9.13
C LEU A 37 -7.25 -11.57 -8.69
N VAL A 38 -6.51 -12.64 -8.44
CA VAL A 38 -7.02 -13.84 -7.78
C VAL A 38 -6.14 -14.11 -6.56
N SER A 39 -6.72 -13.98 -5.36
CA SER A 39 -6.06 -14.25 -4.09
C SER A 39 -6.75 -15.38 -3.36
N CYS A 40 -6.16 -16.58 -3.41
CA CYS A 40 -6.69 -17.75 -2.72
C CYS A 40 -6.70 -17.58 -1.20
N ALA A 41 -5.69 -16.91 -0.65
CA ALA A 41 -5.55 -16.71 0.79
C ALA A 41 -6.67 -15.80 1.34
N GLU A 42 -7.11 -14.83 0.54
CA GLU A 42 -8.17 -13.89 0.92
C GLU A 42 -9.55 -14.33 0.39
N THR A 43 -9.62 -15.43 -0.38
CA THR A 43 -10.82 -15.85 -1.14
C THR A 43 -11.39 -14.72 -2.01
N ILE A 44 -10.49 -13.96 -2.64
CA ILE A 44 -10.84 -12.83 -3.50
C ILE A 44 -10.59 -13.20 -4.96
N HIS A 45 -11.55 -12.84 -5.81
CA HIS A 45 -11.42 -12.86 -7.26
C HIS A 45 -12.01 -11.56 -7.78
N TRP A 46 -11.17 -10.70 -8.35
CA TRP A 46 -11.56 -9.44 -8.94
C TRP A 46 -11.21 -9.39 -10.41
N THR A 47 -12.19 -8.95 -11.19
CA THR A 47 -11.99 -8.42 -12.54
C THR A 47 -11.27 -7.07 -12.50
N TRP A 48 -10.79 -6.58 -13.65
CA TRP A 48 -10.19 -5.25 -13.75
C TRP A 48 -11.13 -4.14 -13.29
N GLN A 49 -12.43 -4.24 -13.58
CA GLN A 49 -13.43 -3.26 -13.16
C GLN A 49 -13.65 -3.26 -11.63
N GLU A 50 -13.62 -4.43 -11.00
CA GLU A 50 -13.76 -4.55 -9.55
C GLU A 50 -12.51 -4.02 -8.84
N LEU A 51 -11.32 -4.39 -9.31
CA LEU A 51 -10.05 -3.83 -8.80
C LEU A 51 -10.04 -2.30 -8.93
N HIS A 52 -10.44 -1.77 -10.08
CA HIS A 52 -10.56 -0.33 -10.29
C HIS A 52 -11.50 0.32 -9.28
N THR A 53 -12.64 -0.30 -8.98
CA THR A 53 -13.58 0.21 -7.97
C THR A 53 -12.94 0.30 -6.58
N GLN A 54 -12.18 -0.73 -6.18
CA GLN A 54 -11.44 -0.71 -4.90
C GLN A 54 -10.37 0.39 -4.88
N VAL A 55 -9.64 0.54 -5.99
CA VAL A 55 -8.60 1.56 -6.14
C VAL A 55 -9.16 2.97 -6.09
N GLU A 56 -10.28 3.24 -6.76
CA GLU A 56 -10.94 4.56 -6.75
C GLU A 56 -11.45 4.92 -5.35
N GLN A 57 -12.04 3.96 -4.63
CA GLN A 57 -12.50 4.17 -3.26
C GLN A 57 -11.33 4.48 -2.32
N ALA A 58 -10.23 3.72 -2.42
CA ALA A 58 -9.03 3.98 -1.63
C ALA A 58 -8.41 5.33 -1.98
N ALA A 59 -8.28 5.67 -3.27
CA ALA A 59 -7.75 6.94 -3.73
C ALA A 59 -8.58 8.13 -3.19
N ALA A 60 -9.90 8.06 -3.33
CA ALA A 60 -10.80 9.07 -2.79
C ALA A 60 -10.69 9.18 -1.25
N GLY A 61 -10.59 8.05 -0.55
CA GLY A 61 -10.39 7.99 0.89
C GLY A 61 -9.10 8.66 1.34
N LEU A 62 -7.97 8.38 0.68
CA LEU A 62 -6.67 9.00 0.98
C LEU A 62 -6.73 10.53 0.83
N LEU A 63 -7.36 11.03 -0.24
CA LEU A 63 -7.53 12.47 -0.42
C LEU A 63 -8.50 13.06 0.61
N ALA A 64 -9.59 12.36 0.93
CA ALA A 64 -10.60 12.83 1.88
C ALA A 64 -10.09 12.97 3.31
N ILE A 65 -9.13 12.13 3.73
CA ILE A 65 -8.49 12.27 5.05
C ILE A 65 -7.47 13.42 5.11
N GLY A 66 -7.10 14.01 3.96
CA GLY A 66 -6.19 15.16 3.89
C GLY A 66 -4.76 14.85 3.43
N LEU A 67 -4.53 13.69 2.79
CA LEU A 67 -3.30 13.47 2.05
C LEU A 67 -3.37 14.17 0.68
N GLU A 68 -2.24 14.71 0.26
CA GLU A 68 -2.10 15.47 -0.98
C GLU A 68 -1.01 14.86 -1.88
N PRO A 69 -1.03 15.14 -3.20
CA PRO A 69 0.06 14.75 -4.08
C PRO A 69 1.42 15.21 -3.53
N GLY A 70 2.40 14.30 -3.47
CA GLY A 70 3.71 14.54 -2.88
C GLY A 70 3.85 14.19 -1.39
N ASP A 71 2.74 13.98 -0.68
CA ASP A 71 2.78 13.41 0.67
C ASP A 71 3.30 11.97 0.64
N ARG A 72 3.84 11.50 1.78
CA ARG A 72 4.39 10.15 1.92
C ARG A 72 3.49 9.31 2.80
N LEU A 73 2.97 8.23 2.22
CA LEU A 73 2.20 7.20 2.91
C LEU A 73 3.07 5.97 3.07
N ALA A 74 3.41 5.62 4.31
CA ALA A 74 4.12 4.37 4.58
C ALA A 74 3.12 3.20 4.60
N ILE A 75 3.57 2.02 4.16
CA ILE A 75 2.82 0.77 4.34
C ILE A 75 3.69 -0.26 5.05
N TRP A 76 3.20 -0.72 6.19
CA TRP A 76 3.81 -1.74 7.03
C TRP A 76 2.86 -2.95 7.10
N ALA A 77 2.83 -3.70 6.01
CA ALA A 77 1.90 -4.80 5.77
C ALA A 77 2.52 -5.85 4.84
N ASN A 78 2.13 -7.11 5.01
CA ASN A 78 2.46 -8.17 4.07
C ASN A 78 1.73 -7.98 2.73
N THR A 79 2.19 -8.68 1.69
CA THR A 79 1.53 -8.69 0.40
C THR A 79 0.10 -9.21 0.53
N SER A 80 -0.86 -8.38 0.13
CA SER A 80 -2.30 -8.66 0.15
C SER A 80 -2.99 -7.90 -0.98
N SER A 81 -4.28 -8.18 -1.20
CA SER A 81 -5.12 -7.39 -2.09
C SER A 81 -5.11 -5.89 -1.71
N THR A 82 -5.17 -5.59 -0.40
CA THR A 82 -5.14 -4.20 0.11
C THR A 82 -3.80 -3.52 -0.16
N TRP A 83 -2.68 -4.25 -0.12
CA TRP A 83 -1.38 -3.71 -0.47
C TRP A 83 -1.34 -3.27 -1.95
N LEU A 84 -1.87 -4.10 -2.86
CA LEU A 84 -1.98 -3.77 -4.28
C LEU A 84 -2.89 -2.55 -4.51
N VAL A 85 -4.06 -2.53 -3.86
CA VAL A 85 -5.01 -1.41 -3.93
C VAL A 85 -4.35 -0.12 -3.46
N THR A 86 -3.64 -0.15 -2.33
CA THR A 86 -2.92 1.01 -1.78
C THR A 86 -1.86 1.54 -2.76
N GLN A 87 -1.10 0.64 -3.39
CA GLN A 87 -0.09 1.02 -4.38
C GLN A 87 -0.71 1.74 -5.59
N LEU A 88 -1.78 1.19 -6.15
CA LEU A 88 -2.44 1.80 -7.30
C LEU A 88 -3.14 3.12 -6.91
N ALA A 89 -3.76 3.19 -5.75
CA ALA A 89 -4.38 4.41 -5.23
C ALA A 89 -3.35 5.54 -5.04
N CYS A 90 -2.18 5.24 -4.46
CA CYS A 90 -1.07 6.19 -4.33
C CYS A 90 -0.57 6.66 -5.70
N ALA A 91 -0.38 5.73 -6.64
CA ALA A 91 0.06 6.05 -7.99
C ALA A 91 -0.92 6.98 -8.73
N LYS A 92 -2.24 6.80 -8.54
CA LYS A 92 -3.27 7.66 -9.14
C LYS A 92 -3.36 9.04 -8.51
N THR A 93 -3.14 9.12 -7.20
CA THR A 93 -3.27 10.38 -6.42
C THR A 93 -1.98 11.19 -6.38
N GLY A 94 -0.86 10.64 -6.86
CA GLY A 94 0.45 11.29 -6.73
C GLY A 94 1.01 11.24 -5.32
N ILE A 95 0.42 10.43 -4.42
CA ILE A 95 0.96 10.16 -3.09
C ILE A 95 2.15 9.20 -3.23
N ILE A 96 3.22 9.47 -2.50
CA ILE A 96 4.44 8.66 -2.52
C ILE A 96 4.28 7.49 -1.55
N LEU A 97 4.14 6.28 -2.09
CA LEU A 97 4.11 5.06 -1.26
C LEU A 97 5.53 4.70 -0.78
N VAL A 98 5.70 4.59 0.54
CA VAL A 98 6.93 4.10 1.18
C VAL A 98 6.71 2.69 1.70
N ASN A 99 7.45 1.73 1.14
CA ASN A 99 7.35 0.32 1.53
C ASN A 99 8.23 0.04 2.75
N ILE A 100 7.61 -0.37 3.86
CA ILE A 100 8.31 -0.78 5.07
C ILE A 100 8.33 -2.31 5.14
N ASN A 101 9.48 -2.89 5.50
CA ASN A 101 9.59 -4.32 5.68
C ASN A 101 8.58 -4.78 6.76
N PRO A 102 7.67 -5.74 6.47
CA PRO A 102 6.69 -6.20 7.45
C PRO A 102 7.33 -6.73 8.74
N SER A 103 8.55 -7.28 8.66
CA SER A 103 9.30 -7.78 9.83
C SER A 103 10.09 -6.70 10.58
N ALA A 104 9.96 -5.42 10.21
CA ALA A 104 10.64 -4.33 10.92
C ALA A 104 10.23 -4.29 12.40
N ARG A 105 11.21 -4.12 13.27
CA ARG A 105 10.98 -3.93 14.71
C ARG A 105 10.48 -2.51 14.99
N PRO A 106 9.82 -2.24 16.13
CA PRO A 106 9.25 -0.91 16.41
C PRO A 106 10.27 0.24 16.34
N SER A 107 11.51 0.01 16.80
CA SER A 107 12.58 1.01 16.70
C SER A 107 12.97 1.31 15.26
N GLU A 108 13.09 0.29 14.42
CA GLU A 108 13.40 0.43 12.99
C GLU A 108 12.27 1.12 12.24
N LEU A 109 11.01 0.78 12.57
CA LEU A 109 9.83 1.45 12.03
C LEU A 109 9.89 2.96 12.33
N THR A 110 10.19 3.32 13.57
CA THR A 110 10.30 4.73 14.00
C THR A 110 11.38 5.48 13.23
N GLU A 111 12.56 4.88 13.11
CA GLU A 111 13.69 5.46 12.37
C GLU A 111 13.34 5.66 10.89
N GLN A 112 12.71 4.65 10.26
CA GLN A 112 12.32 4.69 8.86
C GLN A 112 11.24 5.74 8.60
N LEU A 113 10.19 5.79 9.44
CA LEU A 113 9.11 6.77 9.31
C LEU A 113 9.60 8.21 9.49
N ASN A 114 10.54 8.43 10.41
CA ASN A 114 11.17 9.75 10.57
C ASN A 114 12.09 10.11 9.41
N ALA A 115 12.92 9.16 8.93
CA ALA A 115 13.86 9.40 7.84
C ALA A 115 13.14 9.83 6.55
N VAL A 116 11.97 9.25 6.30
CA VAL A 116 11.14 9.62 5.16
C VAL A 116 10.09 10.67 5.49
N GLN A 117 9.97 11.14 6.73
CA GLN A 117 8.92 12.07 7.16
C GLN A 117 7.53 11.63 6.65
N ALA A 118 7.13 10.40 6.94
CA ALA A 118 5.83 9.86 6.54
C ALA A 118 4.69 10.64 7.20
N LYS A 119 3.66 11.00 6.42
CA LYS A 119 2.46 11.69 6.90
C LYS A 119 1.35 10.71 7.28
N GLY A 120 1.30 9.55 6.64
CA GLY A 120 0.39 8.47 6.99
C GLY A 120 1.10 7.13 7.12
N LEU A 121 0.47 6.19 7.83
CA LEU A 121 0.88 4.79 7.92
C LEU A 121 -0.32 3.87 7.71
N VAL A 122 -0.23 3.01 6.69
CA VAL A 122 -1.09 1.84 6.52
C VAL A 122 -0.44 0.65 7.24
N PHE A 123 -1.17 -0.08 8.07
CA PHE A 123 -0.63 -1.24 8.80
C PHE A 123 -1.67 -2.35 8.97
N GLN A 124 -1.24 -3.61 9.02
CA GLN A 124 -2.12 -4.74 9.32
C GLN A 124 -2.48 -4.80 10.81
N THR A 125 -3.60 -5.43 11.15
CA THR A 125 -3.98 -5.63 12.55
C THR A 125 -3.07 -6.66 13.23
N GLN A 126 -2.93 -7.83 12.58
CA GLN A 126 -2.11 -8.93 13.07
C GLN A 126 -1.59 -9.77 11.89
N PHE A 127 -0.42 -10.38 12.05
CA PHE A 127 0.01 -11.43 11.13
C PHE A 127 0.89 -12.45 11.85
N LYS A 128 0.47 -13.72 11.84
CA LYS A 128 1.09 -14.79 12.62
C LYS A 128 1.20 -14.39 14.10
N SER A 129 2.40 -14.33 14.66
CA SER A 129 2.66 -13.94 16.05
C SER A 129 2.88 -12.43 16.24
N SER A 130 2.79 -11.63 15.18
CA SER A 130 3.04 -10.19 15.23
C SER A 130 1.73 -9.43 15.46
N HIS A 131 1.65 -8.71 16.57
CA HIS A 131 0.51 -7.88 16.96
C HIS A 131 0.86 -6.41 16.67
N TYR A 132 0.73 -6.02 15.40
CA TYR A 132 1.15 -4.71 14.90
C TYR A 132 0.47 -3.56 15.66
N THR A 133 -0.82 -3.73 15.99
CA THR A 133 -1.58 -2.75 16.77
C THR A 133 -0.97 -2.52 18.16
N GLU A 134 -0.60 -3.59 18.87
CA GLU A 134 0.01 -3.49 20.20
C GLU A 134 1.40 -2.85 20.12
N MET A 135 2.19 -3.23 19.12
CA MET A 135 3.50 -2.63 18.85
C MET A 135 3.38 -1.13 18.57
N LEU A 136 2.35 -0.73 17.82
CA LEU A 136 2.11 0.67 17.49
C LEU A 136 1.64 1.47 18.72
N GLN A 137 0.75 0.90 19.55
CA GLN A 137 0.29 1.52 20.79
C GLN A 137 1.43 1.70 21.81
N ALA A 138 2.34 0.72 21.89
CA ALA A 138 3.52 0.83 22.74
C ALA A 138 4.48 1.93 22.24
N LEU A 139 4.55 2.14 20.92
CA LEU A 139 5.39 3.16 20.32
C LEU A 139 4.77 4.56 20.38
N LEU A 140 3.45 4.63 20.26
CA LEU A 140 2.65 5.84 20.15
C LEU A 140 1.59 5.85 21.27
N PRO A 141 2.00 6.00 22.55
CA PRO A 141 1.08 5.97 23.69
C PRO A 141 -0.01 7.04 23.63
N GLU A 142 0.18 8.08 22.82
CA GLU A 142 -0.82 9.11 22.53
C GLU A 142 -2.10 8.51 21.93
N LEU A 143 -2.02 7.38 21.23
CA LEU A 143 -3.19 6.70 20.66
C LEU A 143 -4.25 6.31 21.71
N ALA A 144 -3.86 6.09 22.96
CA ALA A 144 -4.80 5.73 24.02
C ALA A 144 -5.73 6.88 24.45
N HIS A 145 -5.37 8.14 24.13
CA HIS A 145 -6.06 9.34 24.62
C HIS A 145 -6.60 10.23 23.49
N HIS A 146 -6.43 9.82 22.23
CA HIS A 146 -6.79 10.64 21.06
C HIS A 146 -8.18 10.27 20.52
N HIS A 147 -9.07 11.26 20.53
CA HIS A 147 -10.35 11.25 19.80
C HIS A 147 -10.35 12.23 18.60
N ALA A 148 -9.19 12.83 18.30
CA ALA A 148 -9.05 13.86 17.27
C ALA A 148 -8.73 13.24 15.90
N SER A 149 -9.14 13.92 14.83
CA SER A 149 -8.94 13.52 13.43
C SER A 149 -7.47 13.52 12.97
N GLU A 150 -6.55 14.05 13.78
CA GLU A 150 -5.14 14.21 13.43
C GLU A 150 -4.21 13.82 14.59
N LEU A 151 -3.37 12.79 14.36
CA LEU A 151 -2.40 12.28 15.33
C LEU A 151 -1.23 13.25 15.48
N HIS A 152 -0.79 13.47 16.72
CA HIS A 152 0.42 14.23 17.04
C HIS A 152 1.34 13.36 17.87
N ALA A 153 2.04 12.45 17.21
CA ALA A 153 3.00 11.55 17.83
C ALA A 153 4.33 12.26 18.13
N GLN A 154 4.77 12.27 19.39
CA GLN A 154 6.04 12.91 19.73
C GLN A 154 7.25 12.18 19.10
N ALA A 155 7.17 10.85 19.03
CA ALA A 155 8.23 10.02 18.44
C ALA A 155 8.34 10.16 16.91
N ILE A 156 7.25 10.55 16.24
CA ILE A 156 7.16 10.67 14.78
C ILE A 156 6.39 11.95 14.42
N PRO A 157 7.01 13.13 14.52
CA PRO A 157 6.32 14.41 14.42
C PRO A 157 5.68 14.70 13.07
N SER A 158 5.96 13.94 12.02
CA SER A 158 5.31 14.06 10.70
C SER A 158 4.05 13.22 10.57
N LEU A 159 3.88 12.18 11.39
CA LEU A 159 2.79 11.21 11.26
C LEU A 159 1.48 11.82 11.75
N ARG A 160 0.44 11.76 10.90
CA ARG A 160 -0.89 12.34 11.12
C ARG A 160 -2.01 11.33 11.01
N TYR A 161 -1.87 10.37 10.11
CA TYR A 161 -2.92 9.41 9.79
C TYR A 161 -2.45 7.98 10.01
N LEU A 162 -3.31 7.19 10.64
CA LEU A 162 -3.17 5.75 10.78
C LEU A 162 -4.33 5.09 10.05
N ILE A 163 -4.02 4.17 9.14
CA ILE A 163 -4.99 3.43 8.35
C ILE A 163 -4.78 1.96 8.65
N GLN A 164 -5.72 1.37 9.38
CA GLN A 164 -5.64 -0.02 9.76
C GLN A 164 -6.27 -0.89 8.66
N ILE A 165 -5.55 -1.93 8.23
CA ILE A 165 -6.09 -2.98 7.38
C ILE A 165 -6.79 -3.98 8.29
N GLU A 166 -8.10 -4.14 8.08
CA GLU A 166 -8.86 -5.23 8.68
C GLU A 166 -8.48 -6.55 7.98
N ASP A 167 -8.11 -7.56 8.77
CA ASP A 167 -7.83 -8.88 8.20
C ASP A 167 -9.16 -9.54 7.80
N PRO A 168 -9.27 -10.12 6.59
CA PRO A 168 -10.42 -10.96 6.27
C PRO A 168 -10.47 -12.13 7.25
N ALA A 169 -11.67 -12.47 7.73
CA ALA A 169 -11.88 -13.63 8.60
C ALA A 169 -11.24 -14.87 7.95
N PRO A 170 -10.57 -15.76 8.71
CA PRO A 170 -9.87 -16.90 8.13
C PRO A 170 -10.86 -17.77 7.36
N ALA A 171 -10.77 -17.73 6.04
CA ALA A 171 -11.53 -18.63 5.18
C ALA A 171 -10.92 -20.02 5.29
N ALA A 172 -11.72 -20.99 5.75
CA ALA A 172 -11.35 -22.39 5.65
C ALA A 172 -11.25 -22.74 4.17
N CYS A 173 -10.02 -22.80 3.67
CA CYS A 173 -9.74 -23.21 2.30
C CYS A 173 -10.00 -24.73 2.20
N SER A 174 -11.25 -25.12 1.93
CA SER A 174 -11.56 -26.48 1.49
C SER A 174 -11.02 -26.63 0.07
N ALA A 175 -10.02 -27.50 -0.10
CA ALA A 175 -9.47 -27.87 -1.39
C ALA A 175 -10.59 -28.22 -2.38
N LEU A 176 -10.58 -27.58 -3.55
CA LEU A 176 -11.43 -27.99 -4.66
C LEU A 176 -11.01 -29.39 -5.09
N PRO A 177 -11.95 -30.35 -5.24
CA PRO A 177 -11.62 -31.66 -5.81
C PRO A 177 -11.26 -31.49 -7.30
N ASN A 178 -10.27 -32.30 -7.72
CA ASN A 178 -9.71 -32.38 -9.08
C ASN A 178 -10.74 -32.51 -10.19
#